data_AF-A0A484K7I5-F1
#
_entry.id   AF-A0A484K7I5-F1
#
_cell.length_a   1.000
_cell.length_b   1.000
_cell.length_c   1.000
_cell.angle_alpha   90.00
_cell.angle_beta   90.00
_cell.angle_gamma   90.00
#
_symmetry.space_group_name_H-M   'P 1'
#
loop_
_entity.id
_entity.type
_entity.pdbx_description
1 polymer ?
#
loop_
_entity_poly.entity_id
_entity_poly.type
_entity_poly.pdbx_seq_one_letter_code
_entity_poly.pdbx_strand_id
1 'polypeptide(L)'
;MANNNTNNLALRSILDKDKLNGTNFVDWQRNLSIVLRMDEKEYVLEKPIPPAPPANAPKAVKEAYKKHHEDMKAHEMIVALRQLYQGKSRHERFLVSKALFSCKLSSWNPVGPHVLKMIGYITNLEKLGFSLQKELAADLILQSLPELYKGFVMNYMMH
;
A
#
# COMPACT_ATOMS: atom_id res chain seq x y z
N MET A 1 5.73 -1.89 36.27
CA MET A 1 5.21 -0.72 35.52
C MET A 1 6.22 -0.07 34.56
N ALA A 2 7.50 -0.45 34.53
CA ALA A 2 8.50 0.17 33.63
C ALA A 2 8.41 -0.29 32.15
N ASN A 3 7.92 -1.51 31.87
CA ASN A 3 8.01 -2.11 30.54
C ASN A 3 7.11 -1.45 29.48
N ASN A 4 5.93 -0.93 29.86
CA ASN A 4 5.00 -0.29 28.93
C ASN A 4 5.52 1.07 28.41
N ASN A 5 6.23 1.83 29.24
CA ASN A 5 6.71 3.16 28.86
C ASN A 5 7.91 3.08 27.90
N THR A 6 8.82 2.12 28.13
CA THR A 6 9.98 1.88 27.25
C THR A 6 9.53 1.35 25.89
N ASN A 7 8.53 0.46 25.85
CA ASN A 7 7.95 -0.02 24.61
C ASN A 7 7.23 1.08 23.83
N ASN A 8 6.56 2.02 24.52
CA ASN A 8 5.91 3.18 23.87
C ASN A 8 6.94 4.12 23.24
N LEU A 9 8.03 4.45 23.96
CA LEU A 9 9.14 5.26 23.42
C LEU A 9 9.83 4.59 22.22
N ALA A 10 10.10 3.29 22.30
CA ALA A 10 10.73 2.52 21.23
C ALA A 10 9.85 2.51 19.97
N LEU A 11 8.53 2.39 20.11
CA LEU A 11 7.61 2.41 18.98
C LEU A 11 7.41 3.80 18.41
N ARG A 12 7.44 4.87 19.21
CA ARG A 12 7.44 6.23 18.66
C ARG A 12 8.67 6.49 17.79
N SER A 13 9.83 5.95 18.19
CA SER A 13 11.06 6.08 17.40
C SER A 13 10.99 5.42 16.01
N ILE A 14 10.04 4.50 15.77
CA ILE A 14 9.86 3.89 14.45
C ILE A 14 9.40 4.91 13.41
N LEU A 15 8.61 5.91 13.82
CA LEU A 15 8.13 6.97 12.93
C LEU A 15 9.23 7.99 12.61
N ASP A 16 10.22 8.12 13.50
CA ASP A 16 11.41 8.95 13.28
C ASP A 16 12.43 8.28 12.35
N LYS A 17 12.53 6.94 12.41
CA LYS A 17 13.39 6.14 11.53
C LYS A 17 12.79 5.99 10.13
N ASP A 18 11.52 5.63 10.03
CA ASP A 18 10.83 5.36 8.77
C ASP A 18 9.93 6.53 8.36
N LYS A 19 10.53 7.72 8.23
CA LYS A 19 9.81 8.92 7.78
C LYS A 19 9.21 8.71 6.39
N LEU A 20 8.05 9.30 6.16
CA LEU A 20 7.39 9.24 4.86
C LEU A 20 8.31 9.86 3.79
N ASN A 21 8.77 9.05 2.85
CA ASN A 21 9.77 9.44 1.83
C ASN A 21 9.25 9.31 0.40
N GLY A 22 7.96 9.06 0.24
CA GLY A 22 7.30 8.97 -1.06
C GLY A 22 7.02 7.54 -1.51
N THR A 23 7.90 6.60 -1.18
CA THR A 23 7.82 5.19 -1.63
C THR A 23 7.39 4.23 -0.53
N ASN A 24 7.50 4.64 0.74
CA ASN A 24 7.22 3.80 1.90
C ASN A 24 5.82 4.05 2.53
N PHE A 25 4.87 4.60 1.80
CA PHE A 25 3.58 5.01 2.38
C PHE A 25 2.84 3.86 3.08
N VAL A 26 2.87 2.65 2.51
CA VAL A 26 2.21 1.46 3.10
C VAL A 26 2.83 1.11 4.46
N ASP A 27 4.15 1.05 4.52
CA ASP A 27 4.88 0.75 5.76
C ASP A 27 4.75 1.86 6.78
N TRP A 28 4.87 3.12 6.34
CA TRP A 28 4.65 4.30 7.18
C TRP A 28 3.24 4.31 7.77
N GLN A 29 2.22 4.03 6.96
CA GLN A 29 0.84 3.97 7.43
C GLN A 29 0.63 2.84 8.44
N ARG A 30 1.23 1.66 8.21
CA ARG A 30 1.18 0.53 9.16
C ARG A 30 1.84 0.90 10.49
N ASN A 31 3.03 1.49 10.45
CA ASN A 31 3.76 1.97 11.62
C ASN A 31 2.95 3.02 12.38
N LEU A 32 2.32 3.97 11.68
CA LEU A 32 1.47 4.98 12.28
C LEU A 32 0.26 4.37 12.99
N SER A 33 -0.42 3.39 12.36
CA SER A 33 -1.54 2.69 12.98
C SER A 33 -1.14 1.95 14.25
N ILE A 34 0.05 1.33 14.29
CA ILE A 34 0.56 0.65 15.50
C ILE A 34 0.76 1.66 16.65
N VAL A 35 1.38 2.80 16.38
CA VAL A 35 1.61 3.84 17.40
C VAL A 35 0.28 4.42 17.89
N LEU A 36 -0.67 4.72 16.98
CA LEU A 36 -1.97 5.27 17.35
C LEU A 36 -2.82 4.28 18.16
N ARG A 37 -2.77 2.99 17.84
CA ARG A 37 -3.47 1.94 18.60
C ARG A 37 -2.96 1.86 20.04
N MET A 38 -1.66 1.98 20.23
CA MET A 38 -1.06 1.95 21.57
C MET A 38 -1.33 3.20 22.40
N ASP A 39 -1.51 4.34 21.75
CA ASP A 39 -1.91 5.60 22.42
C ASP A 39 -3.44 5.71 22.61
N GLU A 40 -4.21 4.64 22.34
CA GLU A 40 -5.68 4.61 22.36
C GLU A 40 -6.33 5.69 21.46
N LYS A 41 -5.62 6.08 20.40
CA LYS A 41 -6.01 7.12 19.43
C LYS A 41 -6.34 6.58 18.04
N GLU A 42 -6.51 5.27 17.89
CA GLU A 42 -6.93 4.68 16.61
C GLU A 42 -8.29 5.20 16.13
N TYR A 43 -9.14 5.68 17.05
CA TYR A 43 -10.41 6.35 16.70
C TYR A 43 -10.21 7.53 15.73
N VAL A 44 -9.05 8.20 15.79
CA VAL A 44 -8.67 9.31 14.91
C VAL A 44 -8.50 8.84 13.46
N LEU A 45 -8.44 7.54 13.17
CA LEU A 45 -8.32 7.02 11.80
C LEU A 45 -9.65 6.65 11.15
N GLU A 46 -10.70 6.41 11.94
CA GLU A 46 -11.91 5.71 11.48
C GLU A 46 -13.21 6.43 11.81
N LYS A 47 -13.28 7.18 12.92
CA LYS A 47 -14.55 7.71 13.42
C LYS A 47 -14.75 9.16 12.99
N PRO A 48 -15.85 9.48 12.28
CA PRO A 48 -16.26 10.86 12.08
C PRO A 48 -16.57 11.53 13.42
N ILE A 49 -16.42 12.86 13.48
CA ILE A 49 -16.67 13.64 14.71
C ILE A 49 -18.09 13.37 15.21
N PRO A 50 -18.29 13.11 16.51
CA PRO A 50 -19.62 13.13 17.09
C PRO A 50 -20.29 14.49 16.87
N PRO A 51 -21.60 14.57 16.67
CA PRO A 51 -22.30 15.83 16.48
C PRO A 51 -22.05 16.81 17.65
N ALA A 52 -22.02 18.10 17.33
CA ALA A 52 -21.73 19.14 18.30
C ALA A 52 -22.66 19.01 19.53
N PRO A 53 -22.10 18.97 20.75
CA PRO A 53 -22.91 18.81 21.94
C PRO A 53 -23.84 20.02 22.15
N PRO A 54 -25.06 19.80 22.67
CA PRO A 54 -26.00 20.89 22.90
C PRO A 54 -25.46 21.89 23.94
N ALA A 55 -25.98 23.12 23.91
CA ALA A 55 -25.46 24.23 24.74
C ALA A 55 -25.49 23.92 26.25
N ASN A 56 -26.41 23.07 26.70
CA ASN A 56 -26.57 22.60 28.08
C ASN A 56 -25.75 21.34 28.42
N ALA A 57 -24.95 20.81 27.49
CA ALA A 57 -24.17 19.60 27.72
C ALA A 57 -23.17 19.75 28.87
N PRO A 58 -22.90 18.68 29.64
CA PRO A 58 -21.90 18.69 30.70
C PRO A 58 -20.53 19.13 30.18
N LYS A 59 -19.76 19.81 31.05
CA LYS A 59 -18.42 20.31 30.74
C LYS A 59 -17.50 19.20 30.18
N ALA A 60 -17.56 18.01 30.76
CA ALA A 60 -16.80 16.84 30.29
C ALA A 60 -17.11 16.45 28.83
N VAL A 61 -18.37 16.58 28.39
CA VAL A 61 -18.78 16.28 27.01
C VAL A 61 -18.23 17.34 26.04
N LYS A 62 -18.26 18.62 26.44
CA LYS A 62 -17.69 19.72 25.64
C LYS A 62 -16.16 19.62 25.52
N GLU A 63 -15.48 19.21 26.59
CA GLU A 63 -14.02 18.98 26.59
C GLU A 63 -13.63 17.78 25.73
N ALA A 64 -14.37 16.67 25.81
CA ALA A 64 -14.18 15.51 24.94
C ALA A 64 -14.38 15.87 23.46
N TYR A 65 -15.41 16.66 23.14
CA TYR A 65 -15.65 17.17 21.79
C TYR A 65 -14.48 18.04 21.31
N LYS A 66 -14.01 18.99 22.14
CA LYS A 66 -12.88 19.86 21.78
C LYS A 66 -11.60 19.07 21.51
N LYS A 67 -11.28 18.11 22.37
CA LYS A 67 -10.12 17.21 22.19
C LYS A 67 -10.22 16.42 20.88
N HIS A 68 -11.39 15.84 20.59
CA HIS A 68 -11.63 15.13 19.34
C HIS A 68 -11.53 16.05 18.11
N HIS A 69 -12.00 17.29 18.22
CA HIS A 69 -11.90 18.28 17.15
C HIS A 69 -10.45 18.76 16.92
N GLU A 70 -9.60 18.80 17.95
CA GLU A 70 -8.16 19.05 17.79
C GLU A 70 -7.46 17.88 17.11
N ASP A 71 -7.80 16.65 17.47
CA ASP A 71 -7.28 15.42 16.83
C ASP A 71 -7.69 15.29 15.35
N MET A 72 -8.79 15.93 14.93
CA MET A 72 -9.28 15.90 13.53
C MET A 72 -8.32 16.51 12.52
N LYS A 73 -7.50 17.49 12.90
CA LYS A 73 -6.47 18.01 11.98
C LYS A 73 -5.54 16.89 11.53
N ALA A 74 -5.21 15.96 12.44
CA ALA A 74 -4.43 14.79 12.10
C ALA A 74 -5.22 13.81 11.21
N HIS A 75 -6.51 13.59 11.47
CA HIS A 75 -7.37 12.75 10.62
C HIS A 75 -7.44 13.27 9.17
N GLU A 76 -7.75 14.55 8.98
CA GLU A 76 -7.85 15.18 7.65
C GLU A 76 -6.52 15.09 6.89
N MET A 77 -5.40 15.36 7.58
CA MET A 77 -4.07 15.20 7.00
C MET A 77 -3.80 13.74 6.59
N ILE A 78 -4.17 12.76 7.41
CA ILE A 78 -3.99 11.34 7.09
C ILE A 78 -4.87 10.91 5.92
N VAL A 79 -6.13 11.37 5.85
CA VAL A 79 -7.03 11.09 4.73
C VAL A 79 -6.48 11.70 3.43
N ALA A 80 -6.02 12.96 3.47
CA ALA A 80 -5.40 13.60 2.32
C ALA A 80 -4.14 12.86 1.85
N LEU A 81 -3.30 12.42 2.79
CA LEU A 81 -2.12 11.60 2.48
C LEU A 81 -2.51 10.25 1.87
N ARG A 82 -3.52 9.55 2.42
CA ARG A 82 -4.06 8.31 1.84
C ARG A 82 -4.52 8.54 0.41
N GLN A 83 -5.30 9.58 0.15
CA GLN A 83 -5.80 9.87 -1.21
C GLN A 83 -4.65 10.17 -2.18
N LEU A 84 -3.68 11.00 -1.77
CA LEU A 84 -2.55 11.38 -2.61
C LEU A 84 -1.64 10.18 -2.93
N TYR A 85 -1.30 9.38 -1.93
CA TYR A 85 -0.39 8.24 -2.10
C TYR A 85 -1.07 7.00 -2.69
N GLN A 86 -2.33 6.72 -2.35
CA GLN A 86 -3.11 5.69 -3.06
C GLN A 86 -3.35 6.09 -4.51
N GLY A 87 -3.59 7.38 -4.79
CA GLY A 87 -3.72 7.91 -6.15
C GLY A 87 -2.44 7.71 -6.97
N LYS A 88 -1.28 8.10 -6.43
CA LYS A 88 0.03 7.88 -7.07
C LYS A 88 0.34 6.40 -7.28
N SER A 89 0.20 5.58 -6.23
CA SER A 89 0.40 4.13 -6.30
C SER A 89 -0.53 3.47 -7.32
N ARG A 90 -1.81 3.89 -7.41
CA ARG A 90 -2.76 3.38 -8.40
C ARG A 90 -2.36 3.76 -9.83
N HIS A 91 -1.90 4.98 -10.06
CA HIS A 91 -1.47 5.42 -11.38
C HIS A 91 -0.22 4.66 -11.85
N GLU A 92 0.81 4.57 -11.00
CA GLU A 92 2.03 3.82 -11.31
C GLU A 92 1.74 2.35 -11.56
N ARG A 93 0.94 1.73 -10.70
CA ARG A 93 0.49 0.34 -10.88
C ARG A 93 -0.23 0.15 -12.20
N PHE A 94 -1.13 1.07 -12.56
CA PHE A 94 -1.82 1.01 -13.85
C PHE A 94 -0.82 1.06 -15.02
N LEU A 95 0.19 1.93 -14.98
CA LEU A 95 1.21 2.01 -16.03
C LEU A 95 2.03 0.72 -16.14
N VAL A 96 2.50 0.18 -15.01
CA VAL A 96 3.26 -1.08 -14.99
C VAL A 96 2.40 -2.24 -15.46
N SER A 97 1.15 -2.36 -14.99
CA SER A 97 0.20 -3.36 -15.47
C SER A 97 -0.02 -3.23 -16.98
N LYS A 98 -0.27 -2.02 -17.48
CA LYS A 98 -0.44 -1.78 -18.92
C LYS A 98 0.79 -2.25 -19.72
N ALA A 99 2.00 -1.93 -19.24
CA ALA A 99 3.23 -2.39 -19.87
C ALA A 99 3.38 -3.92 -19.83
N LEU A 100 3.04 -4.56 -18.72
CA LEU A 100 3.07 -6.02 -18.57
C LEU A 100 2.10 -6.71 -19.54
N PHE A 101 0.82 -6.35 -19.53
CA PHE A 101 -0.22 -6.99 -20.36
C PHE A 101 -0.02 -6.76 -21.86
N SER A 102 0.62 -5.65 -22.25
CA SER A 102 0.93 -5.35 -23.65
C SER A 102 2.29 -5.87 -24.12
N CYS A 103 3.12 -6.41 -23.22
CA CYS A 103 4.44 -6.91 -23.57
C CYS A 103 4.32 -8.22 -24.36
N LYS A 104 4.66 -8.18 -25.65
CA LYS A 104 4.72 -9.35 -26.53
C LYS A 104 6.12 -9.46 -27.15
N LEU A 105 6.60 -10.69 -27.28
CA LEU A 105 7.87 -10.97 -27.94
C LEU A 105 7.68 -10.95 -29.46
N SER A 106 8.47 -10.13 -30.16
CA SER A 106 8.50 -10.11 -31.63
C SER A 106 9.29 -11.31 -32.17
N SER A 107 8.91 -11.84 -33.34
CA SER A 107 9.40 -13.11 -33.90
C SER A 107 10.90 -13.24 -34.20
N TRP A 108 11.70 -12.22 -33.91
CA TRP A 108 13.15 -12.20 -34.13
C TRP A 108 13.94 -11.78 -32.88
N ASN A 109 13.24 -11.50 -31.78
CA ASN A 109 13.88 -11.09 -30.53
C ASN A 109 14.18 -12.32 -29.66
N PRO A 110 15.26 -12.28 -28.86
CA PRO A 110 15.60 -13.37 -27.96
C PRO A 110 14.63 -13.46 -26.78
N VAL A 111 14.22 -14.69 -26.44
CA VAL A 111 13.29 -14.98 -25.33
C VAL A 111 13.86 -14.55 -23.98
N GLY A 112 15.15 -14.80 -23.73
CA GLY A 112 15.78 -14.54 -22.41
C GLY A 112 15.61 -13.09 -21.93
N PRO A 113 16.08 -12.08 -22.69
CA PRO A 113 15.90 -10.67 -22.35
C PRO A 113 14.43 -10.25 -22.20
N HIS A 114 13.53 -10.86 -23.00
CA HIS A 114 12.10 -10.60 -22.91
C HIS A 114 11.51 -11.13 -21.60
N VAL A 115 11.83 -12.36 -21.20
CA VAL A 115 11.40 -12.93 -19.91
C VAL A 115 11.92 -12.08 -18.74
N LEU A 116 13.19 -11.66 -18.78
CA LEU A 116 13.75 -10.77 -17.76
C LEU A 116 12.99 -9.44 -17.66
N LYS A 117 12.62 -8.85 -18.80
CA LYS A 117 11.80 -7.63 -18.84
C LYS A 117 10.43 -7.84 -18.20
N MET A 118 9.77 -8.96 -18.49
CA MET A 118 8.48 -9.29 -17.88
C MET A 118 8.57 -9.54 -16.38
N ILE A 119 9.60 -10.27 -15.91
CA ILE A 119 9.90 -10.42 -14.48
C ILE A 119 10.08 -9.06 -13.82
N GLY A 120 10.79 -8.14 -14.48
CA GLY A 120 10.95 -6.76 -13.99
C GLY A 120 9.62 -6.04 -13.76
N TYR A 121 8.65 -6.19 -14.66
CA TYR A 121 7.31 -5.63 -14.46
C TYR A 121 6.56 -6.30 -13.29
N ILE A 122 6.67 -7.62 -13.16
CA ILE A 122 6.03 -8.38 -12.05
C ILE A 122 6.61 -7.94 -10.70
N THR A 123 7.93 -7.84 -10.57
CA THR A 123 8.60 -7.35 -9.36
C THR A 123 8.24 -5.89 -9.06
N ASN A 124 8.04 -5.05 -10.08
CA ASN A 124 7.59 -3.68 -9.87
C ASN A 124 6.14 -3.61 -9.35
N LEU A 125 5.25 -4.52 -9.78
CA LEU A 125 3.91 -4.62 -9.20
C LEU A 125 3.95 -5.06 -7.74
N GLU A 126 4.82 -6.01 -7.39
CA GLU A 126 5.04 -6.43 -6.00
C GLU A 126 5.51 -5.27 -5.12
N LYS A 127 6.46 -4.44 -5.58
CA LYS A 127 6.89 -3.22 -4.87
C LYS A 127 5.76 -2.21 -4.67
N LEU A 128 4.78 -2.19 -5.56
CA LEU A 128 3.58 -1.36 -5.46
C LEU A 128 2.46 -2.01 -4.63
N GLY A 129 2.75 -3.12 -3.94
CA GLY A 129 1.82 -3.84 -3.07
C GLY A 129 0.85 -4.76 -3.83
N PHE A 130 1.12 -5.08 -5.10
CA PHE A 130 0.30 -5.95 -5.95
C PHE A 130 1.10 -7.15 -6.45
N SER A 131 1.38 -8.09 -5.56
CA SER A 131 2.05 -9.34 -5.93
C SER A 131 1.13 -10.23 -6.76
N LEU A 132 1.65 -10.76 -7.86
CA LEU A 132 0.94 -11.77 -8.66
C LEU A 132 1.22 -13.17 -8.12
N GLN A 133 0.21 -14.04 -8.20
CA GLN A 133 0.42 -15.46 -7.94
C GLN A 133 1.42 -16.04 -8.95
N LYS A 134 2.23 -16.99 -8.50
CA LYS A 134 3.31 -17.57 -9.32
C LYS A 134 2.77 -18.18 -10.63
N GLU A 135 1.63 -18.87 -10.57
CA GLU A 135 0.95 -19.46 -11.73
C GLU A 135 0.54 -18.37 -12.73
N LEU A 136 -0.19 -17.34 -12.27
CA LEU A 136 -0.58 -16.23 -13.13
C LEU A 136 0.63 -15.49 -13.74
N ALA A 137 1.71 -15.31 -12.97
CA ALA A 137 2.94 -14.71 -13.47
C ALA A 137 3.56 -15.55 -14.60
N ALA A 138 3.59 -16.88 -14.44
CA ALA A 138 4.05 -17.80 -15.48
C ALA A 138 3.14 -17.75 -16.72
N ASP A 139 1.82 -17.78 -16.53
CA ASP A 139 0.83 -17.71 -17.62
C ASP A 139 0.99 -16.43 -18.45
N LEU A 140 1.19 -15.28 -17.80
CA LEU A 140 1.40 -14.02 -18.50
C LEU A 140 2.69 -14.03 -19.33
N ILE A 141 3.76 -14.63 -18.81
CA ILE A 141 5.02 -14.80 -19.55
C ILE A 141 4.81 -15.72 -20.75
N LEU A 142 4.15 -16.87 -20.58
CA LEU A 142 3.89 -17.81 -21.68
C LEU A 142 3.00 -17.20 -22.77
N GLN A 143 1.94 -16.48 -22.37
CA GLN A 143 1.03 -15.78 -23.28
C GLN A 143 1.71 -14.64 -24.06
N SER A 144 2.87 -14.18 -23.63
CA SER A 144 3.62 -13.11 -24.31
C SER A 144 4.44 -13.61 -25.51
N LEU A 145 4.68 -14.92 -25.58
CA LEU A 145 5.49 -15.54 -26.62
C LEU A 145 4.69 -15.62 -27.94
N PRO A 146 5.35 -15.48 -29.11
CA PRO A 146 4.69 -15.64 -30.38
C PRO A 146 4.31 -17.11 -30.63
N GLU A 147 3.41 -17.33 -31.59
CA GLU A 147 2.88 -18.64 -31.98
C GLU A 147 3.97 -19.68 -32.30
N LEU A 148 5.16 -19.21 -32.69
CA LEU A 148 6.34 -20.05 -32.96
C LEU A 148 6.75 -20.90 -31.73
N TYR A 149 6.38 -20.48 -30.52
CA TYR A 149 6.65 -21.18 -29.26
C TYR A 149 5.46 -22.02 -28.76
N LYS A 150 4.38 -22.16 -29.53
CA LYS A 150 3.17 -22.90 -29.10
C LYS A 150 3.47 -24.31 -28.58
N GLY A 151 4.35 -25.04 -29.26
CA GLY A 151 4.74 -26.40 -28.85
C GLY A 151 5.40 -26.42 -27.46
N PHE A 152 6.27 -25.44 -27.17
CA PHE A 152 6.86 -25.28 -25.85
C PHE A 152 5.80 -24.94 -24.78
N VAL A 153 4.90 -24.01 -25.08
CA VAL A 153 3.83 -23.59 -24.15
C VAL A 153 2.91 -24.77 -23.82
N MET A 154 2.50 -25.56 -24.81
CA MET A 154 1.68 -26.76 -24.60
C MET A 154 2.38 -27.77 -23.70
N ASN A 155 3.67 -28.04 -23.94
CA ASN A 155 4.44 -28.96 -23.11
C ASN A 155 4.56 -28.47 -21.66
N TYR A 156 4.72 -27.16 -21.45
CA TYR A 156 4.76 -26.58 -20.11
C TYR A 156 3.43 -26.74 -19.37
N MET A 157 2.29 -26.54 -20.06
CA MET A 157 0.94 -26.64 -19.45
C MET A 157 0.50 -28.08 -19.15
N MET A 158 1.20 -29.09 -19.66
CA MET A 158 0.86 -30.51 -19.43
C MET A 158 1.46 -31.09 -18.14
N HIS A 159 2.23 -30.30 -17.37
CA HIS A 159 2.90 -30.70 -16.13
C HIS A 159 2.57 -29.75 -14.98
#